data_AF-A0ABD1DRR2-F1
#
_entry.id   AF-A0ABD1DRR2-F1
#
_cell.length_a   1.000
_cell.length_b   1.000
_cell.length_c   1.000
_cell.angle_alpha   90.00
_cell.angle_beta   90.00
_cell.angle_gamma   90.00
#
_symmetry.space_group_name_H-M   'P 1'
#
loop_
_entity.id
_entity.type
_entity.pdbx_description
1 polymer ?
#
loop_
_entity_poly.entity_id
_entity_poly.type
_entity_poly.pdbx_seq_one_letter_code
_entity_poly.pdbx_strand_id
1 'polypeptide(L)'
;MAMRYRTLKETSKESVGVYRSHIHGRGLFCNRDIEAGEMVIEYAGELIRSTLTDKRERYYDGRGIGCYMFKIDENFVVDATMRGNAARFINHSCE
;
A
#
# COMPACT_ATOMS: atom_id res chain seq x y z
N MET A 1 -20.82 3.87 -1.74
CA MET A 1 -19.38 3.65 -1.94
C MET A 1 -18.59 4.93 -2.19
N ALA A 2 -18.94 5.74 -3.20
CA ALA A 2 -18.16 6.94 -3.56
C ALA A 2 -18.02 7.97 -2.43
N MET A 3 -19.08 8.24 -1.65
CA MET A 3 -19.00 9.17 -0.50
C MET A 3 -18.00 8.68 0.56
N ARG A 4 -18.09 7.40 0.97
CA ARG A 4 -17.16 6.83 1.97
C ARG A 4 -15.71 6.90 1.47
N TYR A 5 -15.47 6.69 0.17
CA TYR A 5 -14.12 6.77 -0.41
C TYR A 5 -13.57 8.21 -0.44
N ARG A 6 -14.42 9.22 -0.68
CA ARG A 6 -14.00 10.63 -0.55
C ARG A 6 -13.57 10.93 0.88
N THR A 7 -14.38 10.54 1.86
CA THR A 7 -14.05 10.69 3.27
C THR A 7 -12.73 9.99 3.61
N LEU A 8 -12.52 8.76 3.14
CA LEU A 8 -11.25 8.04 3.32
C LEU A 8 -10.04 8.84 2.81
N LYS A 9 -10.13 9.47 1.63
CA LYS A 9 -9.02 10.25 1.09
C LYS A 9 -8.67 11.48 1.93
N GLU A 10 -9.68 12.06 2.57
CA GLU A 10 -9.50 13.21 3.45
C GLU A 10 -8.91 12.77 4.79
N THR A 11 -9.46 11.73 5.41
CA THR A 11 -9.12 11.34 6.80
C THR A 11 -7.92 10.42 6.92
N SER A 12 -7.57 9.64 5.88
CA SER A 12 -6.49 8.63 5.97
C SER A 12 -5.13 9.22 6.30
N LYS A 13 -4.85 10.47 5.92
CA LYS A 13 -3.57 11.13 6.23
C LYS A 13 -3.37 11.41 7.72
N GLU A 14 -4.46 11.58 8.45
CA GLU A 14 -4.45 11.85 9.89
C GLU A 14 -4.68 10.57 10.69
N SER A 15 -5.48 9.64 10.15
CA SER A 15 -5.90 8.41 10.83
C SER A 15 -4.77 7.40 11.01
N VAL A 16 -3.75 7.42 10.15
CA VAL A 16 -2.61 6.50 10.21
C VAL A 16 -1.27 7.22 10.10
N GLY A 17 -0.24 6.63 10.70
CA GLY A 17 1.13 7.12 10.70
C GLY A 17 2.13 6.01 10.41
N VAL A 18 3.33 6.38 9.93
CA VAL A 18 4.41 5.43 9.65
C VAL A 18 5.51 5.60 10.69
N TYR A 19 5.78 4.54 11.44
CA TYR A 19 6.77 4.53 12.53
C TYR A 19 7.67 3.30 12.43
N ARG A 20 8.71 3.21 13.27
CA ARG A 20 9.53 1.99 13.35
C ARG A 20 8.68 0.82 13.83
N SER A 21 8.81 -0.33 13.17
CA SER A 21 8.07 -1.54 13.51
C SER A 21 9.02 -2.63 14.00
N HIS A 22 8.56 -3.40 14.99
CA HIS A 22 9.28 -4.58 15.49
C HIS A 22 9.23 -5.76 14.52
N ILE A 23 8.32 -5.77 13.54
CA ILE A 23 8.22 -6.83 12.52
C ILE A 23 9.34 -6.65 11.49
N HIS A 24 9.35 -5.49 10.82
CA HIS A 24 10.37 -5.16 9.82
C HIS A 24 10.41 -3.66 9.58
N GLY A 25 11.61 -3.06 9.66
CA GLY A 25 11.88 -1.67 9.29
C GLY A 25 10.87 -0.64 9.83
N ARG A 26 9.99 -0.17 8.94
CA ARG A 26 8.88 0.74 9.28
C ARG A 26 7.54 0.04 9.04
N GLY A 27 6.57 0.32 9.88
CA GLY A 27 5.20 -0.17 9.79
C GLY A 27 4.17 0.96 9.77
N LEU A 28 2.95 0.63 9.37
CA LEU A 28 1.78 1.50 9.47
C LEU A 28 1.07 1.28 10.81
N PHE A 29 0.77 2.36 11.52
CA PHE A 29 0.09 2.36 12.81
C PHE A 29 -1.14 3.28 12.76
N CYS A 30 -2.15 2.98 13.58
CA CYS A 30 -3.33 3.83 13.74
C CYS A 30 -3.02 4.98 14.71
N ASN A 31 -3.38 6.21 14.34
CA ASN A 31 -3.28 7.39 15.20
C ASN A 31 -4.60 7.72 15.91
N ARG A 32 -5.66 6.99 15.57
CA ARG A 32 -6.97 7.03 16.21
C ARG A 32 -7.55 5.63 16.24
N ASP A 33 -8.60 5.44 17.02
CA ASP A 33 -9.40 4.23 16.97
C ASP A 33 -10.13 4.13 15.63
N ILE A 34 -10.14 2.92 15.07
CA ILE A 34 -10.78 2.58 13.79
C ILE A 34 -11.79 1.47 14.06
N GLU A 35 -13.04 1.72 13.72
CA GLU A 35 -14.14 0.80 13.98
C GLU A 35 -14.17 -0.35 12.97
N ALA A 36 -14.75 -1.48 13.37
CA ALA A 36 -14.90 -2.64 12.49
C ALA A 36 -15.72 -2.30 11.23
N GLY A 37 -15.19 -2.64 10.05
CA GLY A 37 -15.83 -2.35 8.76
C GLY A 37 -15.63 -0.91 8.26
N GLU A 38 -14.84 -0.10 8.95
CA GLU A 38 -14.35 1.18 8.45
C GLU A 38 -13.21 0.97 7.43
N MET A 39 -13.09 1.85 6.45
CA MET A 39 -11.94 1.85 5.54
C MET A 39 -10.75 2.54 6.21
N VAL A 40 -9.57 1.91 6.13
CA VAL A 40 -8.35 2.39 6.80
C VAL A 40 -7.55 3.32 5.89
N ILE A 41 -7.09 2.81 4.75
CA ILE A 41 -6.31 3.55 3.76
C ILE A 41 -6.43 2.86 2.39
N GLU A 42 -6.34 3.62 1.31
CA GLU A 42 -6.21 3.08 -0.04
C GLU A 42 -4.75 2.65 -0.29
N TYR A 43 -4.51 1.48 -0.88
CA TYR A 43 -3.19 1.14 -1.40
C TYR A 43 -2.98 1.83 -2.76
N ALA A 44 -2.40 3.03 -2.75
CA ALA A 44 -2.26 3.85 -3.94
C ALA A 44 -0.86 3.70 -4.55
N GLY A 45 -0.82 3.62 -5.87
CA GLY A 45 0.42 3.57 -6.66
C GLY A 45 0.15 3.73 -8.15
N GLU A 46 1.12 3.37 -8.98
CA GLU A 46 0.98 3.37 -10.43
C GLU A 46 0.18 2.15 -10.89
N LEU A 47 -0.90 2.37 -11.65
CA LEU A 47 -1.67 1.29 -12.26
C LEU A 47 -0.95 0.78 -13.50
N ILE A 48 -0.50 -0.47 -13.47
CA ILE A 48 0.21 -1.12 -14.58
C ILE A 48 -0.52 -2.37 -15.05
N ARG A 49 -0.24 -2.79 -16.28
CA ARG A 49 -0.70 -4.08 -16.78
C ARG A 49 0.09 -5.21 -16.13
N SER A 50 -0.56 -6.33 -15.83
CA SER A 50 0.08 -7.52 -15.25
C SER A 50 1.26 -8.03 -16.10
N THR A 51 1.21 -7.87 -17.42
CA THR A 51 2.33 -8.28 -18.31
C THR A 51 3.63 -7.49 -18.09
N LEU A 52 3.59 -6.39 -17.34
CA LEU A 52 4.77 -5.57 -17.03
C LEU A 52 5.43 -5.92 -15.69
N THR A 53 4.82 -6.77 -14.86
CA THR A 53 5.30 -7.06 -13.50
C THR A 53 6.70 -7.66 -13.52
N ASP A 54 6.93 -8.73 -14.28
CA ASP A 54 8.21 -9.46 -14.28
C ASP A 54 9.36 -8.57 -14.74
N LYS A 55 9.11 -7.71 -15.71
CA LYS A 55 10.10 -6.74 -16.20
C LYS A 55 10.47 -5.74 -15.12
N ARG A 56 9.49 -5.24 -14.37
CA ARG A 56 9.72 -4.28 -13.28
C ARG A 56 10.36 -4.93 -12.06
N GLU A 57 9.93 -6.13 -11.70
CA GLU A 57 10.50 -6.92 -10.61
C GLU A 57 11.99 -7.17 -10.84
N ARG A 58 12.38 -7.66 -12.02
CA ARG A 58 13.80 -7.85 -12.37
C ARG A 58 14.59 -6.53 -12.34
N TYR A 59 13.97 -5.43 -12.74
CA TYR A 59 14.61 -4.11 -12.69
C TYR A 59 14.82 -3.63 -11.25
N TYR A 60 13.85 -3.86 -10.35
CA TYR A 60 13.95 -3.48 -8.95
C TYR A 60 14.96 -4.37 -8.21
N ASP A 61 14.90 -5.69 -8.43
CA ASP A 61 15.83 -6.67 -7.87
C ASP A 61 17.29 -6.37 -8.27
N GLY A 62 17.54 -6.12 -9.56
CA GLY A 62 18.87 -5.73 -10.06
C GLY A 62 19.41 -4.41 -9.51
N ARG A 63 18.59 -3.63 -8.80
CA ARG A 63 18.98 -2.38 -8.11
C ARG A 63 18.91 -2.48 -6.59
N GLY A 64 18.55 -3.65 -6.04
CA GLY A 64 18.33 -3.83 -4.61
C GLY A 64 17.17 -2.99 -4.06
N ILE A 65 16.18 -2.69 -4.91
CA ILE A 65 14.97 -1.95 -4.53
C ILE A 65 13.88 -2.96 -4.19
N GLY A 66 13.19 -2.79 -3.06
CA GLY A 66 12.06 -3.65 -2.69
C GLY A 66 10.91 -3.55 -3.69
N CYS A 67 10.18 -4.64 -3.89
CA CYS A 67 9.04 -4.72 -4.80
C CYS A 67 7.73 -4.51 -4.02
N TYR A 68 6.95 -3.49 -4.36
CA TYR A 68 5.69 -3.14 -3.68
C TYR A 68 4.51 -3.20 -4.65
N MET A 69 4.22 -4.39 -5.17
CA MET A 69 3.14 -4.62 -6.12
C MET A 69 1.95 -5.34 -5.46
N PHE A 70 0.74 -4.86 -5.75
CA PHE A 70 -0.50 -5.50 -5.31
C PHE A 70 -1.42 -5.75 -6.50
N LYS A 71 -1.82 -7.00 -6.71
CA LYS A 71 -2.67 -7.41 -7.83
C LYS A 71 -4.11 -6.97 -7.57
N ILE A 72 -4.70 -6.22 -8.50
CA ILE A 72 -6.14 -5.88 -8.46
C ILE A 72 -6.93 -7.02 -9.08
N ASP A 73 -6.56 -7.39 -10.31
CA ASP A 73 -7.19 -8.44 -11.10
C ASP A 73 -6.16 -9.09 -12.04
N GLU A 74 -6.61 -9.93 -12.98
CA GLU A 74 -5.71 -10.63 -13.92
C GLU A 74 -4.97 -9.68 -14.87
N ASN A 75 -5.54 -8.52 -15.17
CA ASN A 75 -5.03 -7.57 -16.14
C ASN A 75 -4.24 -6.43 -15.51
N PHE A 76 -4.54 -6.07 -14.26
CA PHE A 76 -4.00 -4.88 -13.60
C PHE A 76 -3.39 -5.13 -12.21
N VAL A 77 -2.29 -4.42 -11.98
CA VAL A 77 -1.52 -4.42 -10.74
C VAL A 77 -1.25 -2.97 -10.34
N VAL A 78 -1.31 -2.67 -9.04
CA VAL A 78 -0.84 -1.39 -8.48
C VAL A 78 0.62 -1.55 -8.06
N ASP A 79 1.51 -0.81 -8.70
CA ASP A 79 2.93 -0.72 -8.32
C ASP A 79 3.18 0.53 -7.48
N ALA A 80 3.40 0.33 -6.18
CA ALA A 80 3.70 1.40 -5.21
C ALA A 80 5.21 1.60 -4.97
N THR A 81 6.07 0.94 -5.74
CA THR A 81 7.52 0.90 -5.51
C THR A 81 8.15 2.29 -5.68
N MET A 82 7.94 2.89 -6.85
CA MET A 82 8.49 4.20 -7.19
C MET A 82 7.55 5.36 -6.84
N ARG A 83 6.23 5.12 -6.95
CA ARG A 83 5.17 6.09 -6.66
C ARG A 83 4.09 5.38 -5.85
N GLY A 84 3.95 5.76 -4.58
CA GLY A 84 2.91 5.19 -3.73
C GLY A 84 2.62 6.07 -2.52
N ASN A 85 1.78 5.58 -1.62
CA ASN A 85 1.44 6.26 -0.36
C ASN A 85 1.90 5.47 0.88
N ALA A 86 1.44 5.87 2.07
CA ALA A 86 1.82 5.25 3.33
C ALA A 86 1.42 3.76 3.43
N ALA A 87 0.45 3.30 2.62
CA ALA A 87 -0.01 1.92 2.64
C ALA A 87 1.07 0.89 2.27
N ARG A 88 2.15 1.30 1.59
CA ARG A 88 3.30 0.41 1.32
C ARG A 88 4.06 -0.04 2.57
N PHE A 89 3.78 0.56 3.73
CA PHE A 89 4.36 0.19 5.02
C PHE A 89 3.44 -0.71 5.85
N ILE A 90 2.35 -1.23 5.27
CA ILE A 90 1.56 -2.28 5.92
C ILE A 90 2.38 -3.56 5.87
N ASN A 91 2.85 -4.01 7.04
CA ASN A 91 3.58 -5.26 7.16
C ASN A 91 2.59 -6.44 7.09
N HIS A 92 3.07 -7.58 6.61
CA HIS A 92 2.32 -8.83 6.62
C HIS A 92 2.42 -9.51 8.00
N SER A 93 1.31 -10.08 8.46
CA SER A 93 1.21 -11.00 9.60
C SER A 93 0.30 -12.16 9.20
N CYS A 94 0.56 -13.36 9.75
CA CYS A 94 -0.27 -14.54 9.51
C CYS A 94 -1.44 -14.69 10.49
N GLU A 95 -1.46 -13.87 11.55
CA GLU A 95 -2.54 -13.79 12.53
C GLU A 95 -3.71 -12.92 12.04
#